data_AF-A0A1I3BAT9-F1
#
_entry.id   AF-A0A1I3BAT9-F1
#
_cell.length_a   1.000
_cell.length_b   1.000
_cell.length_c   1.000
_cell.angle_alpha   90.00
_cell.angle_beta   90.00
_cell.angle_gamma   90.00
#
_symmetry.space_group_name_H-M   'P 1'
#
loop_
_entity.id
_entity.type
_entity.pdbx_description
1 polymer ?
#
loop_
_entity_poly.entity_id
_entity_poly.type
_entity_poly.pdbx_seq_one_letter_code
_entity_poly.pdbx_strand_id
1 'polypeptide(L)'
;MSGESAFNDVIFDIQELIRKSGVELAEDLFSLLDETINESTQRKNDWHVQRKADEKVISTTLGDIRLARHYYHKENRTFAYLLDGVLKLAPHTRMDLGFKAALLEKAKDVSYQKTIDSFLHSGTSSRSTVMNVAHKELD
;
A
#
# COMPACT_ATOMS: atom_id res chain seq x y z
N MET A 1 16.06 34.92 -11.52
CA MET A 1 15.17 33.92 -10.90
C MET A 1 14.75 34.49 -9.56
N SER A 2 13.46 34.80 -9.36
CA SER A 2 12.99 35.40 -8.11
C SER A 2 13.18 34.39 -6.96
N GLY A 3 13.72 34.84 -5.83
CA GLY A 3 14.05 33.95 -4.69
C GLY A 3 12.87 33.16 -4.12
N GLU A 4 11.64 33.56 -4.45
CA GLU A 4 10.40 32.87 -4.09
C GLU A 4 10.23 31.52 -4.81
N SER A 5 10.73 31.37 -6.05
CA SER A 5 10.70 30.07 -6.75
C SER A 5 11.73 29.10 -6.17
N ALA A 6 12.94 29.57 -5.87
CA ALA A 6 14.03 28.72 -5.37
C ALA A 6 13.71 28.09 -4.00
N PHE A 7 13.05 28.83 -3.10
CA PHE A 7 12.61 28.25 -1.83
C PHE A 7 11.50 27.21 -2.02
N ASN A 8 10.54 27.47 -2.92
CA ASN A 8 9.48 26.52 -3.24
C ASN A 8 10.05 25.22 -3.83
N ASP A 9 11.02 25.33 -4.74
CA ASP A 9 11.70 24.18 -5.35
C ASP A 9 12.39 23.32 -4.28
N VAL A 10 13.11 23.95 -3.33
CA VAL A 10 13.77 23.23 -2.21
C VAL A 10 12.74 22.50 -1.34
N ILE A 11 11.62 23.13 -0.99
CA ILE A 11 10.57 22.48 -0.19
C ILE A 11 9.94 21.32 -0.95
N PHE A 12 9.68 21.48 -2.25
CA PHE A 12 9.15 20.43 -3.10
C PHE A 12 10.10 19.22 -3.17
N ASP A 13 11.39 19.46 -3.37
CA ASP A 13 12.41 18.40 -3.41
C ASP A 13 12.50 17.65 -2.07
N ILE A 14 12.40 18.36 -0.94
CA ILE A 14 12.36 17.74 0.40
C ILE A 14 11.11 16.88 0.56
N GLN A 15 9.95 17.35 0.10
CA GLN A 15 8.71 16.58 0.16
C GLN A 15 8.81 15.29 -0.65
N GLU A 16 9.35 15.37 -1.87
CA GLU A 16 9.56 14.19 -2.71
C GLU A 16 10.58 13.21 -2.11
N LEU A 17 11.65 13.72 -1.49
CA LEU A 17 12.61 12.88 -0.79
C LEU A 17 11.97 12.15 0.39
N ILE A 18 11.28 12.87 1.29
CA ILE A 18 10.60 12.27 2.44
C ILE A 18 9.58 11.23 1.99
N ARG A 19 8.82 11.52 0.93
CA ARG A 19 7.83 10.59 0.40
C ARG A 19 8.49 9.30 -0.10
N LYS A 20 9.54 9.40 -0.91
CA LYS A 20 10.29 8.22 -1.40
C LYS A 20 10.87 7.39 -0.26
N SER A 21 11.55 8.05 0.69
CA SER A 21 12.08 7.37 1.88
C SER A 21 10.98 6.75 2.74
N GLY A 22 9.79 7.36 2.79
CA GLY A 22 8.64 6.80 3.49
C GLY A 22 8.10 5.51 2.86
N VAL A 23 8.11 5.42 1.53
CA VAL A 23 7.76 4.18 0.81
C VAL A 23 8.80 3.09 1.11
N GLU A 24 10.09 3.39 0.93
CA GLU A 24 11.18 2.45 1.19
C GLU A 24 11.16 1.93 2.63
N LEU A 25 11.03 2.84 3.61
CA LEU A 25 10.94 2.47 5.02
C LEU A 25 9.76 1.54 5.32
N ALA A 26 8.61 1.76 4.67
CA ALA A 26 7.46 0.89 4.85
C ALA A 26 7.69 -0.50 4.24
N GLU A 27 8.23 -0.57 3.03
CA GLU A 27 8.58 -1.83 2.36
C GLU A 27 9.61 -2.64 3.16
N ASP A 28 10.63 -1.97 3.71
CA ASP A 28 11.64 -2.57 4.58
C ASP A 28 11.02 -3.10 5.88
N LEU A 29 10.17 -2.30 6.53
CA LEU A 29 9.47 -2.70 7.75
C LEU A 29 8.61 -3.94 7.51
N PHE A 30 7.86 -3.98 6.40
CA PHE A 30 6.99 -5.12 6.09
C PHE A 30 7.79 -6.37 5.73
N SER A 31 8.93 -6.22 5.07
CA SER A 31 9.86 -7.31 4.79
C SER A 31 10.44 -7.88 6.09
N LEU A 32 10.89 -7.01 7.01
CA LEU A 32 11.37 -7.41 8.34
C LEU A 32 10.28 -8.14 9.15
N LEU A 33 9.04 -7.68 9.09
CA LEU A 33 7.91 -8.34 9.75
C LEU A 33 7.64 -9.73 9.17
N ASP A 34 7.66 -9.88 7.85
CA ASP A 34 7.47 -11.18 7.19
C ASP A 34 8.60 -12.15 7.52
N GLU A 35 9.84 -11.66 7.55
CA GLU A 35 11.01 -12.43 8.00
C GLU A 35 10.87 -12.86 9.45
N THR A 36 10.44 -11.96 10.35
CA THR A 36 10.22 -12.28 11.76
C THR A 36 9.15 -13.36 11.93
N ILE A 37 8.05 -13.28 11.17
CA ILE A 37 7.01 -14.32 11.13
C ILE A 37 7.59 -15.65 10.63
N ASN A 38 8.43 -15.59 9.59
CA ASN A 38 9.13 -16.75 9.08
C ASN A 38 10.10 -17.31 10.13
N GLU A 39 10.77 -16.52 10.94
CA GLU A 39 11.74 -17.07 11.91
C GLU A 39 11.08 -17.66 13.16
N SER A 40 9.86 -17.21 13.50
CA SER A 40 9.11 -17.63 14.68
C SER A 40 8.96 -19.15 14.82
N THR A 41 9.27 -19.66 16.02
CA THR A 41 9.02 -21.07 16.42
C THR A 41 7.54 -21.43 16.35
N GLN A 42 6.64 -20.57 16.86
CA GLN A 42 5.20 -20.82 16.81
C GLN A 42 4.71 -21.04 15.38
N ARG A 43 5.13 -20.17 14.46
CA ARG A 43 4.85 -20.30 13.03
C ARG A 43 5.35 -21.64 12.49
N LYS A 44 6.61 -22.02 12.75
CA LYS A 44 7.22 -23.27 12.25
C LYS A 44 6.54 -24.56 12.75
N ASN A 45 5.89 -24.52 13.91
CA ASN A 45 5.15 -25.68 14.44
C ASN A 45 3.89 -25.99 13.63
N ASP A 46 3.22 -24.95 13.11
CA ASP A 46 1.90 -25.09 12.49
C ASP A 46 1.89 -24.85 10.98
N TRP A 47 2.91 -24.16 10.43
CA TRP A 47 2.92 -23.63 9.08
C TRP A 47 4.22 -23.91 8.32
N HIS A 48 4.08 -24.50 7.14
CA HIS A 48 5.15 -24.74 6.19
C HIS A 48 5.15 -23.71 5.08
N VAL A 49 6.34 -23.28 4.65
CA VAL A 49 6.50 -22.34 3.53
C VAL A 49 6.20 -23.08 2.22
N GLN A 50 5.20 -22.61 1.48
CA GLN A 50 4.83 -23.11 0.15
C GLN A 50 5.49 -22.30 -0.97
N ARG A 51 5.50 -20.96 -0.85
CA ARG A 51 6.18 -20.03 -1.75
C ARG A 51 6.81 -18.90 -0.94
N LYS A 52 7.84 -18.28 -1.52
CA LYS A 52 8.59 -17.19 -0.90
C LYS A 52 8.45 -15.93 -1.75
N ALA A 53 8.43 -14.78 -1.08
CA ALA A 53 8.46 -13.46 -1.73
C ALA A 53 7.36 -13.26 -2.80
N ASP A 54 6.14 -13.75 -2.53
CA ASP A 54 4.99 -13.41 -3.37
C ASP A 54 4.66 -11.91 -3.17
N GLU A 55 4.54 -11.17 -4.26
CA GLU A 55 4.33 -9.71 -4.22
C GLU A 55 2.85 -9.34 -4.03
N LYS A 56 2.60 -8.28 -3.24
CA LYS A 56 1.31 -7.57 -3.19
C LYS A 56 1.54 -6.08 -3.14
N VAL A 57 0.93 -5.34 -4.06
CA VAL A 57 1.00 -3.88 -4.11
C VAL A 57 -0.25 -3.28 -3.48
N ILE A 58 -0.05 -2.32 -2.58
CA ILE A 58 -1.11 -1.51 -1.97
C ILE A 58 -0.86 -0.04 -2.31
N SER A 59 -1.79 0.61 -2.99
CA SER A 59 -1.73 2.06 -3.21
C SER A 59 -2.07 2.81 -1.92
N THR A 60 -1.22 3.77 -1.57
CA THR A 60 -1.35 4.65 -0.41
C THR A 60 -1.19 6.12 -0.81
N THR A 61 -1.40 7.04 0.12
CA THR A 61 -1.13 8.47 -0.09
C THR A 61 0.36 8.81 -0.25
N LEU A 62 1.27 7.95 0.21
CA LEU A 62 2.73 8.08 -0.03
C LEU A 62 3.13 7.57 -1.42
N GLY A 63 2.29 6.73 -2.01
CA GLY A 63 2.53 6.01 -3.25
C GLY A 63 2.25 4.52 -3.08
N ASP A 64 2.62 3.73 -4.08
CA ASP A 64 2.48 2.28 -4.04
C ASP A 64 3.52 1.66 -3.10
N ILE A 65 3.06 0.82 -2.17
CA ILE A 65 3.91 0.01 -1.29
C ILE A 65 3.85 -1.45 -1.74
N ARG A 66 5.01 -2.07 -1.96
CA ARG A 66 5.17 -3.49 -2.30
C ARG A 66 5.46 -4.31 -1.06
N LEU A 67 4.64 -5.33 -0.85
CA LEU A 67 4.82 -6.32 0.21
C LEU A 67 5.41 -7.59 -0.40
N ALA A 68 6.61 -7.97 0.02
CA ALA A 68 7.16 -9.31 -0.22
C ALA A 68 6.68 -10.25 0.90
N ARG A 69 5.95 -11.32 0.55
CA ARG A 69 5.26 -12.16 1.54
C ARG A 69 5.48 -13.63 1.31
N HIS A 70 5.69 -14.38 2.38
CA HIS A 70 5.67 -15.84 2.31
C HIS A 70 4.22 -16.37 2.24
N TYR A 71 4.00 -17.34 1.36
CA TYR A 71 2.75 -18.10 1.29
C TYR A 71 2.93 -19.41 2.06
N TYR A 72 2.06 -19.64 3.04
CA TYR A 72 2.15 -20.76 3.95
C TYR A 72 1.01 -21.76 3.74
N HIS A 73 1.26 -23.01 4.13
CA HIS A 73 0.23 -24.03 4.23
C HIS A 73 0.34 -24.82 5.54
N LYS A 74 -0.80 -25.40 5.95
CA LYS A 74 -0.90 -26.38 7.04
C LYS A 74 -1.21 -27.77 6.47
N GLU A 75 -1.00 -28.81 7.27
CA GLU A 75 -1.37 -30.19 6.92
C GLU A 75 -2.85 -30.35 6.57
N ASN A 76 -3.73 -29.58 7.22
CA ASN A 76 -5.18 -29.59 6.98
C ASN A 76 -5.62 -28.87 5.69
N ARG A 77 -4.70 -28.63 4.73
CA ARG A 77 -4.93 -27.91 3.47
C ARG A 77 -5.41 -26.46 3.63
N THR A 78 -5.12 -25.83 4.77
CA THR A 78 -5.29 -24.39 4.95
C THR A 78 -4.09 -23.66 4.37
N PHE A 79 -4.33 -22.56 3.65
CA PHE A 79 -3.28 -21.71 3.10
C PHE A 79 -3.50 -20.26 3.49
N ALA A 80 -2.40 -19.53 3.74
CA ALA A 80 -2.49 -18.12 4.10
C ALA A 80 -1.18 -17.36 3.82
N TYR A 81 -1.31 -16.06 3.64
CA TYR A 81 -0.22 -15.11 3.86
C TYR A 81 -0.33 -14.61 5.30
N LEU A 82 0.62 -14.98 6.16
CA LEU A 82 0.54 -14.61 7.58
C LEU A 82 0.75 -13.11 7.80
N LEU A 83 1.59 -12.46 6.98
CA LEU A 83 1.76 -11.01 7.01
C LEU A 83 0.41 -10.28 6.77
N ASP A 84 -0.43 -10.76 5.86
CA ASP A 84 -1.75 -10.17 5.63
C ASP A 84 -2.63 -10.23 6.88
N GLY A 85 -2.54 -11.31 7.66
CA GLY A 85 -3.25 -11.43 8.93
C GLY A 85 -2.78 -10.40 9.95
N VAL A 86 -1.46 -10.21 10.07
CA VAL A 86 -0.86 -9.21 10.98
C VAL A 86 -1.26 -7.78 10.58
N LEU A 87 -1.21 -7.48 9.28
CA LEU A 87 -1.57 -6.18 8.71
C LEU A 87 -3.08 -5.98 8.51
N LYS A 88 -3.90 -7.00 8.85
CA LYS A 88 -5.36 -7.02 8.62
C LYS A 88 -5.76 -6.71 7.17
N LEU A 89 -4.97 -7.20 6.21
CA LEU A 89 -5.22 -7.03 4.78
C LEU A 89 -6.12 -8.17 4.28
N ALA A 90 -7.28 -7.82 3.73
CA ALA A 90 -8.09 -8.78 2.99
C ALA A 90 -7.36 -9.21 1.70
N PRO A 91 -7.65 -10.41 1.14
CA PRO A 91 -6.98 -10.94 -0.05
C PRO A 91 -6.96 -9.97 -1.23
N HIS A 92 -8.08 -9.29 -1.48
CA HIS A 92 -8.28 -8.36 -2.59
C HIS A 92 -8.01 -6.89 -2.22
N THR A 93 -7.43 -6.61 -1.05
CA THR A 93 -7.02 -5.24 -0.71
C THR A 93 -5.97 -4.76 -1.73
N ARG A 94 -6.26 -3.63 -2.36
CA ARG A 94 -5.40 -2.93 -3.33
C ARG A 94 -5.10 -1.48 -2.95
N MET A 95 -5.85 -0.94 -2.00
CA MET A 95 -5.74 0.42 -1.50
C MET A 95 -5.88 0.38 0.01
N ASP A 96 -5.07 1.17 0.72
CA ASP A 96 -5.25 1.37 2.14
C ASP A 96 -6.46 2.26 2.43
N LEU A 97 -6.87 2.34 3.69
CA LEU A 97 -8.03 3.14 4.09
C LEU A 97 -7.78 4.64 3.88
N GLY A 98 -6.57 5.12 4.17
CA GLY A 98 -6.21 6.53 4.02
C GLY A 98 -6.31 6.99 2.57
N PHE A 99 -5.81 6.19 1.63
CA PHE A 99 -5.91 6.52 0.21
C PHE A 99 -7.35 6.52 -0.31
N LYS A 100 -8.18 5.55 0.10
CA LYS A 100 -9.61 5.57 -0.24
C LYS A 100 -10.29 6.84 0.25
N ALA A 101 -10.04 7.24 1.50
CA ALA A 101 -10.59 8.46 2.06
C ALA A 101 -10.14 9.71 1.29
N ALA A 102 -8.85 9.77 0.92
CA ALA A 102 -8.30 10.87 0.12
C ALA A 102 -8.94 10.95 -1.29
N LEU A 103 -9.20 9.81 -1.93
CA LEU A 103 -9.92 9.76 -3.21
C LEU A 103 -11.34 10.32 -3.07
N LEU A 104 -12.10 9.88 -2.06
CA LEU A 104 -13.47 10.32 -1.83
C LEU A 104 -13.55 11.81 -1.51
N GLU A 105 -12.65 12.31 -0.66
CA GLU A 105 -12.61 13.73 -0.32
C GLU A 105 -12.37 14.57 -1.56
N LYS A 106 -11.38 14.21 -2.37
CA LYS A 106 -11.04 14.95 -3.58
C LYS A 106 -12.13 14.86 -4.65
N ALA A 107 -12.84 13.73 -4.73
CA ALA A 107 -13.92 13.52 -5.69
C ALA A 107 -15.16 14.39 -5.43
N LYS A 108 -15.27 15.05 -4.26
CA LYS A 108 -16.31 16.06 -3.98
C LYS A 108 -16.09 17.34 -4.78
N ASP A 109 -14.84 17.70 -5.01
CA ASP A 109 -14.46 18.99 -5.59
C ASP A 109 -14.17 18.91 -7.10
N VAL A 110 -13.70 17.76 -7.58
CA VAL A 110 -13.29 17.56 -8.98
C VAL A 110 -13.83 16.26 -9.56
N SER A 111 -13.82 16.16 -10.89
CA SER A 111 -14.23 14.92 -11.56
C SER A 111 -13.32 13.75 -11.16
N TYR A 112 -13.86 12.53 -11.14
CA TYR A 112 -13.12 11.32 -10.78
C TYR A 112 -11.81 11.13 -11.57
N GLN A 113 -11.72 11.60 -12.82
CA GLN A 113 -10.46 11.56 -13.56
C GLN A 113 -9.44 12.54 -12.98
N LYS A 114 -9.84 13.79 -12.74
CA LYS A 114 -8.98 14.81 -12.11
C LYS A 114 -8.57 14.43 -10.69
N THR A 115 -9.42 13.69 -9.97
CA THR A 115 -9.07 13.09 -8.68
C THR A 115 -7.86 12.18 -8.82
N ILE A 116 -7.90 11.21 -9.74
CA ILE A 116 -6.79 10.30 -10.00
C ILE A 116 -5.53 11.06 -10.42
N ASP A 117 -5.66 12.02 -11.33
CA ASP A 117 -4.53 12.81 -11.84
C ASP A 117 -3.83 13.61 -10.72
N SER A 118 -4.49 13.84 -9.58
CA SER A 118 -3.89 14.51 -8.42
C SER A 118 -3.04 13.60 -7.53
N PHE A 119 -3.10 12.28 -7.71
CA PHE A 119 -2.32 11.29 -6.96
C PHE A 119 -1.19 10.70 -7.82
N LEU A 120 -0.25 11.58 -8.19
CA LEU A 120 0.85 11.31 -9.14
C LEU A 120 1.76 10.12 -8.78
N HIS A 121 1.75 9.67 -7.52
CA HIS A 121 2.67 8.67 -7.00
C HIS A 121 2.03 7.31 -6.72
N SER A 122 0.71 7.21 -6.92
CA SER A 122 -0.03 5.96 -6.83
C SER A 122 -0.19 5.35 -8.22
N GLY A 123 -0.06 4.04 -8.36
CA GLY A 123 -0.29 3.33 -9.62
C GLY A 123 -1.77 3.23 -10.01
N THR A 124 -2.67 3.80 -9.20
CA THR A 124 -4.10 3.82 -9.48
C THR A 124 -4.41 4.84 -10.56
N SER A 125 -4.66 4.37 -11.79
CA SER A 125 -4.85 5.23 -12.97
C SER A 125 -6.28 5.28 -13.53
N SER A 126 -7.22 4.55 -12.92
CA SER A 126 -8.57 4.41 -13.48
C SER A 126 -9.61 5.24 -12.73
N ARG A 127 -10.38 6.04 -13.48
CA ARG A 127 -11.62 6.70 -13.01
C ARG A 127 -12.60 5.71 -12.37
N SER A 128 -12.68 4.48 -12.89
CA SER A 128 -13.57 3.46 -12.33
C SER A 128 -13.16 3.03 -10.92
N THR A 129 -11.90 3.22 -10.52
CA THR A 129 -11.46 2.97 -9.14
C THR A 129 -12.13 3.92 -8.17
N VAL A 130 -12.16 5.22 -8.48
CA VAL A 130 -12.84 6.23 -7.65
C VAL A 130 -14.33 5.92 -7.54
N MET A 131 -14.97 5.59 -8.67
CA MET A 131 -16.39 5.20 -8.70
C MET A 131 -16.67 3.97 -7.83
N ASN A 132 -15.84 2.94 -7.92
CA ASN A 132 -15.99 1.72 -7.13
C ASN A 132 -15.81 1.96 -5.63
N VAL A 133 -14.89 2.85 -5.25
CA VAL A 133 -14.71 3.25 -3.85
C VAL A 133 -15.93 4.03 -3.36
N ALA A 134 -16.43 4.99 -4.16
CA ALA A 134 -17.62 5.76 -3.82
C ALA A 134 -18.86 4.89 -3.62
N HIS A 135 -19.11 3.93 -4.51
CA HIS A 135 -20.26 3.04 -4.37
C HIS A 135 -20.14 2.12 -3.14
N LYS A 136 -18.96 1.56 -2.87
CA LYS A 136 -18.77 0.64 -1.75
C LYS A 136 -18.89 1.26 -0.35
N GLU A 137 -18.70 2.57 -0.23
CA GLU A 137 -18.72 3.28 1.06
C GLU A 137 -20.04 4.07 1.26
N LEU A 138 -20.90 4.12 0.23
CA LEU A 138 -22.23 4.77 0.29
C LEU A 138 -23.40 3.76 0.35
N ASP A 139 -23.11 2.46 0.21
CA ASP A 139 -24.03 1.33 0.40
C ASP A 139 -23.85 0.71 1.81
#